data_AF-A0A077FLB6-F1
#
_entry.id   AF-A0A077FLB6-F1
#
_cell.length_a   1.000
_cell.length_b   1.000
_cell.length_c   1.000
_cell.angle_alpha   90.00
_cell.angle_beta   90.00
_cell.angle_gamma   90.00
#
_symmetry.space_group_name_H-M   'P 1'
#
loop_
_entity.id
_entity.type
_entity.pdbx_description
1 polymer ?
#
loop_
_entity_poly.entity_id
_entity_poly.type
_entity_poly.pdbx_seq_one_letter_code
_entity_poly.pdbx_strand_id
1 'polypeptide(L)'
;MTILGLGLKNNNLNYIEFTAVIERGNSGGPVIDTQGNVVGVVEAKRKYYTVTLNQAEQEIPIYSEPFKTDGMAIGLAPLVDFLKKNNVDYKTNVSQNLISSYNPHVRAERFIVNIHCVRNQTVLHNTR
;
A
#
# COMPACT_ATOMS: atom_id res chain seq x y z
N MET A 1 0.52 -8.42 7.24
CA MET A 1 1.82 -7.77 7.49
C MET A 1 1.54 -6.42 8.15
N THR A 2 2.06 -6.18 9.35
CA THR A 2 1.84 -4.93 10.07
C THR A 2 3.01 -3.99 9.83
N ILE A 3 2.72 -2.77 9.38
CA ILE A 3 3.71 -1.70 9.29
C ILE A 3 3.70 -0.99 10.64
N LEU A 4 4.65 -1.33 11.51
CA LEU A 4 4.91 -0.57 12.73
C LEU A 4 5.82 0.61 12.36
N GLY A 5 5.40 1.84 12.66
CA GLY A 5 6.18 3.06 12.42
C GLY A 5 5.89 3.71 11.06
N LEU A 6 4.72 4.33 10.91
CA LEU A 6 4.52 5.32 9.85
C LEU A 6 5.21 6.63 10.26
N GLY A 7 6.41 6.85 9.75
CA GLY A 7 6.94 8.21 9.64
C GLY A 7 6.33 8.86 8.41
N LEU A 8 5.25 9.63 8.56
CA LEU A 8 4.69 10.43 7.48
C LEU A 8 5.70 11.51 7.08
N LYS A 9 6.54 11.20 6.09
CA LYS A 9 7.46 12.17 5.50
C LYS A 9 6.69 12.95 4.42
N ASN A 10 6.34 14.19 4.76
CA ASN A 10 5.49 15.16 4.03
C ASN A 10 4.01 15.11 4.41
N ASN A 11 3.44 16.28 4.75
CA ASN A 11 2.01 16.53 4.96
C ASN A 11 1.15 16.35 3.69
N ASN A 12 1.66 15.68 2.66
CA ASN A 12 0.93 15.40 1.45
C ASN A 12 0.10 14.13 1.67
N LEU A 13 -1.17 14.28 2.03
CA LEU A 13 -2.12 13.20 2.31
C LEU A 13 -2.41 12.27 1.11
N ASN A 14 -1.77 12.53 -0.03
CA ASN A 14 -1.94 11.75 -1.25
C ASN A 14 -1.15 10.44 -1.21
N TYR A 15 0.01 10.43 -0.57
CA TYR A 15 0.88 9.25 -0.51
C TYR A 15 1.55 9.11 0.85
N ILE A 16 1.81 7.86 1.22
CA ILE A 16 2.48 7.50 2.47
C ILE A 16 3.74 6.72 2.11
N GLU A 17 4.88 7.21 2.56
CA GLU A 17 6.16 6.49 2.55
C GLU A 17 6.35 5.76 3.89
N PHE A 18 6.80 4.50 3.84
CA PHE A 18 7.07 3.71 5.04
C PHE A 18 8.22 2.71 4.83
N THR A 19 8.87 2.27 5.91
CA THR A 19 10.12 1.49 5.83
C THR A 19 9.95 -0.02 6.04
N ALA A 20 8.73 -0.50 6.29
CA ALA A 20 8.48 -1.93 6.45
C ALA A 20 8.77 -2.72 5.16
N VAL A 21 9.11 -4.00 5.32
CA VAL A 21 9.44 -4.91 4.23
C VAL A 21 8.24 -5.12 3.31
N ILE A 22 8.18 -4.48 2.14
CA ILE A 22 7.15 -4.79 1.12
C ILE A 22 7.64 -5.90 0.20
N GLU A 23 6.85 -6.95 0.01
CA GLU A 23 7.06 -7.93 -1.05
C GLU A 23 5.85 -8.02 -2.00
N ARG A 24 6.02 -8.75 -3.11
CA ARG A 24 4.90 -9.07 -4.00
C ARG A 24 3.79 -9.74 -3.21
N GLY A 25 2.55 -9.35 -3.47
CA GLY A 25 1.37 -9.82 -2.76
C GLY A 25 0.88 -8.88 -1.65
N ASN A 26 1.69 -7.91 -1.22
CA ASN A 26 1.23 -6.88 -0.28
C ASN A 26 0.43 -5.74 -0.95
N SER A 27 0.50 -5.61 -2.28
CA SER A 27 -0.25 -4.61 -3.05
C SER A 27 -1.76 -4.76 -2.81
N GLY A 28 -2.45 -3.64 -2.61
CA GLY A 28 -3.86 -3.60 -2.22
C GLY A 28 -4.11 -3.82 -0.72
N GLY A 29 -3.09 -4.20 0.05
CA GLY A 29 -3.21 -4.38 1.50
C GLY A 29 -3.37 -3.06 2.26
N PRO A 30 -4.04 -3.06 3.43
CA PRO A 30 -4.22 -1.84 4.21
C PRO A 30 -2.95 -1.43 4.96
N VAL A 31 -2.68 -0.14 4.98
CA VAL A 31 -1.79 0.50 5.95
C VAL A 31 -2.63 0.91 7.14
N ILE A 32 -2.22 0.51 8.34
CA ILE A 32 -3.04 0.65 9.55
C ILE A 32 -2.28 1.44 10.61
N ASP A 33 -2.94 2.39 11.27
CA ASP A 33 -2.38 3.14 12.40
C ASP A 33 -2.32 2.30 13.70
N THR A 34 -1.81 2.89 14.78
CA THR A 34 -1.71 2.23 16.10
C THR A 34 -3.06 1.97 16.78
N GLN A 35 -4.15 2.49 16.22
CA GLN A 35 -5.51 2.25 16.70
C GLN A 35 -6.28 1.23 15.87
N GLY A 36 -5.70 0.73 14.79
CA GLY A 36 -6.38 -0.18 13.90
C GLY A 36 -7.23 0.50 12.82
N ASN A 37 -7.06 1.81 12.61
CA ASN A 37 -7.73 2.52 11.52
C ASN A 37 -6.92 2.37 10.24
N VAL A 38 -7.59 2.14 9.11
CA VAL A 38 -6.94 2.18 7.79
C VAL A 38 -6.58 3.63 7.48
N VAL A 39 -5.31 3.87 7.18
CA VAL A 39 -4.76 5.19 6.83
C VAL A 39 -4.18 5.25 5.42
N GLY A 40 -4.15 4.11 4.70
CA GLY A 40 -3.77 4.05 3.30
C GLY A 40 -3.86 2.64 2.73
N VAL A 41 -3.54 2.51 1.44
CA VAL A 41 -3.52 1.24 0.71
C VAL A 41 -2.18 1.08 0.02
N VAL A 42 -1.49 -0.04 0.28
CA VAL A 42 -0.18 -0.34 -0.30
C VAL A 42 -0.30 -0.45 -1.81
N GLU A 43 0.55 0.29 -2.53
CA GLU A 43 0.52 0.32 -3.99
C GLU A 43 1.85 -0.21 -4.56
N ALA A 44 2.96 0.35 -4.10
CA ALA A 44 4.24 0.20 -4.77
C ALA A 44 5.44 0.15 -3.81
N LYS A 45 6.60 -0.17 -4.38
CA LYS A 45 7.92 -0.11 -3.74
C LYS A 45 8.74 0.96 -4.47
N ARG A 46 9.29 1.93 -3.74
CA ARG A 46 10.14 3.00 -4.27
C ARG A 46 11.59 2.68 -4.00
N LYS A 47 12.42 2.72 -5.05
CA LYS A 47 13.87 2.50 -4.97
C LYS A 47 14.61 3.81 -5.22
N TYR A 48 15.62 4.09 -4.41
CA TYR A 48 16.46 5.28 -4.55
C TYR A 48 17.85 4.87 -4.99
N TYR A 49 18.37 5.57 -6.00
CA TYR A 49 19.67 5.32 -6.60
C TYR A 49 20.50 6.59 -6.51
N THR A 50 21.81 6.43 -6.31
CA THR A 50 22.76 7.53 -6.42
C THR A 50 23.23 7.58 -7.87
N VAL A 51 23.12 8.75 -8.48
CA VAL A 51 23.54 8.98 -9.86
C VAL A 51 24.64 10.03 -9.86
N THR A 52 25.80 9.69 -10.41
CA THR A 52 26.85 10.66 -10.73
C THR A 52 26.70 11.02 -12.19
N LEU A 53 26.21 12.22 -12.48
CA LEU A 53 26.11 12.71 -13.85
C LEU A 53 27.46 13.28 -14.27
N ASN A 54 28.18 12.57 -15.12
CA ASN A 54 29.25 13.18 -15.91
C ASN A 54 28.57 13.94 -17.06
N GLN A 55 28.92 15.21 -17.27
CA GLN A 55 28.27 16.10 -18.26
C GLN A 55 28.25 15.55 -19.71
N ALA A 56 29.00 14.49 -20.00
CA ALA A 56 29.06 13.83 -21.30
C ALA A 56 28.08 12.66 -21.48
N GLU A 57 27.48 12.12 -20.42
CA GLU A 57 26.60 10.95 -20.48
C GLU A 57 25.15 11.36 -20.18
N GLN A 58 24.30 11.35 -21.21
CA GLN A 58 22.87 11.62 -21.10
C GLN A 58 22.05 10.45 -20.52
N GLU A 59 22.70 9.32 -20.23
CA GLU A 59 22.06 8.12 -19.68
C GLU A 59 22.56 7.83 -18.27
N ILE A 60 21.60 7.56 -17.37
CA ILE A 60 21.86 7.11 -16.01
C ILE A 60 22.23 5.63 -16.07
N PRO A 61 23.48 5.22 -15.76
CA PRO A 61 23.84 3.82 -15.75
C PRO A 61 23.15 3.14 -14.56
N ILE A 62 22.12 2.33 -14.82
CA ILE A 62 21.44 1.52 -13.80
C ILE A 62 22.30 0.29 -13.47
N TYR A 63 23.52 0.51 -12.96
CA TYR A 63 24.41 -0.55 -12.47
C TYR A 63 24.59 -0.53 -10.95
N SER A 64 23.98 0.43 -10.26
CA SER A 64 24.05 0.55 -8.80
C SER A 64 22.85 -0.12 -8.12
N GLU A 65 23.13 -0.98 -7.14
CA GLU A 65 22.10 -1.44 -6.21
C GLU A 65 21.45 -0.22 -5.52
N PRO A 66 20.12 -0.23 -5.30
CA PRO A 66 19.46 0.89 -4.65
C PRO A 66 19.99 1.06 -3.22
N PHE A 67 20.41 2.27 -2.86
CA PHE A 67 20.91 2.55 -1.51
C PHE A 67 19.77 2.62 -0.47
N LYS A 68 18.53 2.78 -0.94
CA LYS A 68 17.33 2.79 -0.10
C LYS A 68 16.13 2.23 -0.87
N THR A 69 15.29 1.50 -0.17
CA THR A 69 14.00 1.03 -0.67
C THR A 69 12.93 1.31 0.37
N ASP A 70 11.87 1.99 -0.02
CA ASP A 70 10.71 2.28 0.82
C ASP A 70 9.43 1.71 0.22
N GLY A 71 8.45 1.49 1.09
CA GLY A 71 7.09 1.21 0.72
C GLY A 71 6.29 2.47 0.41
N MET A 72 5.40 2.37 -0.58
CA MET A 72 4.48 3.43 -0.99
C MET A 72 3.04 2.96 -0.82
N ALA A 73 2.21 3.83 -0.25
CA ALA A 73 0.77 3.65 -0.19
C ALA A 73 0.02 4.89 -0.67
N ILE A 74 -1.15 4.68 -1.25
CA ILE A 74 -2.14 5.73 -1.53
C ILE A 74 -2.71 6.17 -0.18
N GLY A 75 -2.65 7.47 0.10
CA GLY A 75 -3.14 8.06 1.34
C GLY A 75 -4.66 8.29 1.35
N LEU A 76 -5.18 8.77 2.49
CA LEU A 76 -6.62 8.88 2.71
C LEU A 76 -7.33 9.87 1.77
N ALA A 77 -6.71 10.99 1.39
CA ALA A 77 -7.37 11.99 0.57
C ALA A 77 -7.82 11.41 -0.80
N PRO A 78 -6.91 10.88 -1.65
CA PRO A 78 -7.30 10.27 -2.91
C PRO A 78 -8.17 9.02 -2.73
N LEU A 79 -8.00 8.27 -1.64
CA LEU A 79 -8.83 7.10 -1.35
C LEU A 79 -10.29 7.50 -1.05
N VAL A 80 -10.50 8.51 -0.21
CA VAL A 80 -11.84 9.02 0.12
C VAL A 80 -12.50 9.62 -1.12
N ASP A 81 -11.77 10.36 -1.94
CA ASP A 81 -12.30 10.90 -3.20
C ASP A 81 -12.73 9.79 -4.15
N PHE A 82 -11.93 8.72 -4.27
CA PHE A 82 -12.28 7.53 -5.04
C PHE A 82 -13.55 6.86 -4.51
N LEU A 83 -13.65 6.61 -3.20
CA LEU A 83 -14.80 5.96 -2.59
C LEU A 83 -16.08 6.77 -2.78
N LYS A 84 -16.02 8.09 -2.55
CA LYS A 84 -17.14 9.01 -2.79
C LYS A 84 -17.57 8.99 -4.25
N LYS A 85 -16.62 9.11 -5.19
CA LYS A 85 -16.91 9.11 -6.63
C LYS A 85 -17.60 7.83 -7.10
N ASN A 86 -17.31 6.70 -6.45
CA ASN A 86 -17.87 5.40 -6.79
C ASN A 86 -19.04 4.98 -5.88
N ASN A 87 -19.56 5.88 -5.04
CA ASN A 87 -20.66 5.60 -4.10
C ASN A 87 -20.40 4.38 -3.21
N VAL A 88 -19.16 4.23 -2.73
CA VAL A 88 -18.78 3.17 -1.80
C VAL A 88 -18.84 3.73 -0.39
N ASP A 89 -19.67 3.13 0.46
CA ASP A 89 -19.79 3.49 1.86
C ASP A 89 -18.50 3.21 2.63
N TYR A 90 -18.13 4.12 3.53
CA TYR A 90 -16.98 3.98 4.41
C TYR A 90 -17.26 4.58 5.79
N LYS A 91 -16.50 4.11 6.78
CA LYS A 91 -16.56 4.62 8.16
C LYS A 91 -15.27 5.38 8.47
N THR A 92 -15.41 6.50 9.17
CA THR A 92 -14.27 7.28 9.67
C THR A 92 -14.16 7.14 11.18
N ASN A 93 -12.94 7.25 11.69
CA ASN A 93 -12.65 7.26 13.10
C ASN A 93 -11.47 8.21 13.37
N VAL A 94 -11.41 8.81 14.55
CA VAL A 94 -10.36 9.77 14.92
C VAL A 94 -9.27 9.06 15.71
N SER A 95 -8.01 9.26 15.31
CA SER A 95 -6.86 8.67 15.98
C SER A 95 -6.40 9.51 17.19
N GLN A 96 -7.02 9.32 18.36
CA GLN A 96 -6.79 10.18 19.53
C GLN A 96 -5.90 9.58 20.64
N ASN A 97 -5.62 8.27 20.66
CA ASN A 97 -4.91 7.58 21.75
C ASN A 97 -4.19 6.29 21.30
N LEU A 98 -2.98 6.02 21.81
CA LEU A 98 -2.30 4.73 21.65
C LEU A 98 -3.11 3.63 22.35
N ILE A 99 -3.57 2.61 21.61
CA ILE A 99 -4.17 1.42 22.22
C ILE A 99 -3.03 0.57 22.80
N SER A 100 -2.94 0.44 24.12
CA SER A 100 -1.91 -0.34 24.81
C SER A 100 -1.95 -1.84 24.53
N SER A 101 -3.07 -2.36 24.01
CA SER A 101 -3.32 -3.77 23.69
C SER A 101 -3.52 -4.05 22.19
N TYR A 102 -3.01 -3.18 21.32
CA TYR A 102 -3.19 -3.32 19.88
C TYR A 102 -2.51 -4.57 19.32
N ASN A 103 -3.30 -5.58 18.95
CA ASN A 103 -2.85 -6.69 18.11
C ASN A 103 -3.25 -6.42 16.65
N PRO A 104 -2.30 -5.98 15.81
CA PRO A 104 -2.57 -5.61 14.42
C PRO A 104 -2.95 -6.80 13.53
N HIS A 105 -2.55 -8.02 13.90
CA HIS A 105 -2.85 -9.23 13.13
C HIS A 105 -4.36 -9.50 13.10
N VAL A 106 -4.99 -9.53 14.28
CA VAL A 106 -6.44 -9.79 14.45
C VAL A 106 -7.30 -8.75 13.72
N ARG A 107 -6.84 -7.51 13.62
CA ARG A 107 -7.57 -6.47 12.89
C ARG A 107 -7.35 -6.55 11.39
N ALA A 108 -6.12 -6.79 10.95
CA ALA A 108 -5.79 -6.89 9.53
C ALA A 108 -6.52 -8.06 8.85
N GLU A 109 -6.70 -9.19 9.54
CA GLU A 109 -7.42 -10.36 9.02
C GLU A 109 -8.81 -10.05 8.46
N ARG A 110 -9.54 -9.10 9.07
CA ARG A 110 -10.88 -8.71 8.62
C ARG A 110 -10.91 -8.05 7.24
N PHE A 111 -9.75 -7.62 6.75
CA PHE A 111 -9.62 -6.91 5.49
C PHE A 111 -8.85 -7.72 4.43
N ILE A 112 -8.48 -8.98 4.75
CA ILE A 112 -7.84 -9.88 3.79
C ILE A 112 -8.93 -10.57 2.98
N VAL A 113 -8.89 -10.38 1.66
CA VAL A 113 -9.76 -11.09 0.72
C VAL A 113 -8.93 -12.06 -0.10
N ASN A 114 -9.43 -13.29 -0.25
CA ASN A 114 -8.82 -14.28 -1.15
C ASN A 114 -9.28 -14.00 -2.59
N ILE A 115 -8.35 -13.55 -3.43
CA ILE A 115 -8.59 -13.39 -4.86
C ILE A 115 -8.10 -14.67 -5.55
N HIS A 116 -9.03 -15.42 -6.14
CA HIS A 116 -8.72 -16.59 -6.94
C HIS A 116 -8.77 -16.25 -8.43
N CYS A 117 -7.73 -16.64 -9.17
CA CYS A 117 -7.81 -16.64 -10.62
C CYS A 117 -8.72 -17.78 -11.07
N VAL A 118 -9.92 -17.44 -11.54
CA VAL A 118 -10.75 -18.40 -12.27
C VAL A 118 -10.23 -18.47 -13.70
N ARG A 119 -9.58 -19.59 -14.07
CA ARG A 119 -9.42 -19.96 -15.48
C ARG A 119 -10.82 -20.16 -16.04
N ASN A 120 -11.17 -19.48 -17.14
CA ASN A 120 -12.41 -19.72 -17.88
C ASN A 120 -12.60 -21.23 -18.06
N GLN A 121 -13.49 -21.82 -17.28
CA GLN A 121 -14.09 -23.10 -17.65
C GLN A 121 -15.09 -22.75 -18.74
N THR A 122 -14.75 -23.10 -19.98
CA THR A 122 -15.69 -23.13 -21.08
C THR A 122 -16.94 -23.86 -20.60
N VAL A 123 -18.06 -23.14 -20.51
CA VAL A 123 -19.37 -23.74 -20.27
C VAL A 123 -19.66 -24.60 -21.49
N LEU A 124 -19.39 -25.90 -21.39
CA LEU A 124 -19.96 -26.87 -22.32
C LEU A 124 -21.45 -26.92 -22.01
N HIS A 125 -22.24 -26.14 -22.76
CA HIS A 125 -23.66 -26.38 -22.88
C HIS A 125 -23.85 -27.79 -23.46
N ASN A 126 -24.11 -28.76 -22.60
CA ASN A 126 -24.69 -30.04 -23.00
C ASN A 126 -26.11 -29.76 -23.48
N THR A 127 -26.26 -29.52 -24.79
CA THR A 127 -27.54 -29.66 -25.47
C THR A 127 -27.61 -31.06 -26.09
N ARG A 128 -28.40 -31.90 -25.41
CA ARG A 128 -29.00 -33.18 -25.82
C ARG A 128 -28.09 -34.34 -26.17
#